data_AF-A0A4V1LFI9-F1
#
_entry.id   AF-A0A4V1LFI9-F1
#
_cell.length_a   1.000
_cell.length_b   1.000
_cell.length_c   1.000
_cell.angle_alpha   90.00
_cell.angle_beta   90.00
_cell.angle_gamma   90.00
#
_symmetry.space_group_name_H-M   'P 1'
#
loop_
_entity.id
_entity.type
_entity.pdbx_description
1 polymer ?
#
loop_
_entity_poly.entity_id
_entity_poly.type
_entity_poly.pdbx_seq_one_letter_code
_entity_poly.pdbx_strand_id
1 'polypeptide(L)'
;MEQQDIHSLSKQELLDALAILSRGFNMYAQTLQKRNQDRSSWQARLGQQAHEKYQKGFWTVFGVLMVLFYMMVFREDGFFTGIFQSFIVCLVIVGLPALCFRIKTKYVADEVNRLLPKSQGWQRVLAVDNQKINQANTNLKRLGTAFNYPAKYLYYGYPSRLYDIVSVGRADDLKEALNALEDDLYHDKMISKADSIYESSHQAEINARAAKNWAIASTIFAASASYNSSRNND
;
A
#
# COMPACT_ATOMS: atom_id res chain seq x y z
N MET A 1 -14.57 25.34 33.53
CA MET A 1 -14.09 24.00 33.92
C MET A 1 -12.72 24.21 34.49
N GLU A 2 -12.54 23.88 35.77
CA GLU A 2 -11.24 23.86 36.42
C GLU A 2 -10.39 22.79 35.74
N GLN A 3 -9.18 23.12 35.30
CA GLN A 3 -8.28 22.15 34.68
C GLN A 3 -7.75 21.24 35.79
N GLN A 4 -7.99 19.94 35.67
CA GLN A 4 -7.35 18.97 36.55
C GLN A 4 -5.94 18.71 36.00
N ASP A 5 -4.93 18.87 36.84
CA ASP A 5 -3.56 18.55 36.44
C ASP A 5 -3.30 17.05 36.60
N ILE A 6 -3.20 16.33 35.47
CA ILE A 6 -3.02 14.87 35.46
C ILE A 6 -1.79 14.40 36.25
N HIS A 7 -0.77 15.27 36.41
CA HIS A 7 0.43 14.96 37.18
C HIS A 7 0.20 14.89 38.70
N SER A 8 -0.90 15.46 39.19
CA SER A 8 -1.24 15.51 40.61
C SER A 8 -2.28 14.47 41.03
N LEU A 9 -2.79 13.69 40.08
CA LEU A 9 -3.84 12.71 40.32
C LEU A 9 -3.32 11.50 41.11
N SER A 10 -4.16 10.97 41.99
CA SER A 10 -3.92 9.65 42.58
C SER A 10 -3.94 8.57 41.51
N LYS A 11 -3.33 7.41 41.79
CA LYS A 11 -3.26 6.28 40.83
C LYS A 11 -4.63 5.89 40.27
N GLN A 12 -5.68 5.89 41.10
CA GLN A 12 -7.04 5.55 40.68
C GLN A 12 -7.62 6.63 39.76
N GLU A 13 -7.46 7.90 40.10
CA GLU A 13 -7.91 9.03 39.27
C GLU A 13 -7.14 9.10 37.95
N LEU A 14 -5.85 8.77 37.96
CA LEU A 14 -5.02 8.65 36.77
C LEU A 14 -5.53 7.55 35.83
N LEU A 15 -5.89 6.37 36.37
CA LEU A 15 -6.49 5.28 35.59
C LEU A 15 -7.82 5.70 34.97
N ASP A 16 -8.68 6.41 35.72
CA ASP A 16 -9.95 6.91 35.21
C ASP A 16 -9.75 7.95 34.11
N ALA A 17 -8.81 8.89 34.29
CA ALA A 17 -8.46 9.90 33.28
C ALA A 17 -7.91 9.25 32.00
N LEU A 18 -6.99 8.28 32.13
CA LEU A 18 -6.43 7.52 31.01
C LEU A 18 -7.48 6.67 30.30
N ALA A 19 -8.44 6.08 31.04
CA ALA A 19 -9.56 5.35 30.45
C ALA A 19 -10.48 6.26 29.62
N ILE A 20 -10.77 7.47 30.12
CA ILE A 20 -11.55 8.48 29.38
C ILE A 20 -10.80 8.91 28.11
N LEU A 21 -9.52 9.21 28.22
CA LEU A 21 -8.67 9.58 27.07
C LEU A 21 -8.57 8.43 26.06
N SER A 22 -8.43 7.19 26.51
CA SER A 22 -8.41 5.99 25.66
C SER A 22 -9.73 5.82 24.91
N ARG A 23 -10.88 5.98 25.57
CA ARG A 23 -12.20 5.99 24.91
C ARG A 23 -12.31 7.10 23.86
N GLY A 24 -11.87 8.32 24.20
CA GLY A 24 -11.84 9.44 23.27
C GLY A 24 -10.96 9.17 22.04
N PHE A 25 -9.77 8.60 22.25
CA PHE A 25 -8.88 8.19 21.17
C PHE A 25 -9.51 7.09 20.30
N ASN A 26 -10.14 6.08 20.90
CA ASN A 26 -10.77 4.99 20.16
C ASN A 26 -11.91 5.50 19.26
N MET A 27 -12.72 6.46 19.71
CA MET A 27 -13.74 7.10 18.87
C MET A 27 -13.10 7.84 17.67
N TYR A 28 -12.01 8.57 17.90
CA TYR A 28 -11.25 9.22 16.83
C TYR A 28 -10.67 8.19 15.84
N ALA A 29 -10.03 7.14 16.34
CA ALA A 29 -9.40 6.08 15.54
C ALA A 29 -10.43 5.31 14.70
N GLN A 30 -11.58 4.96 15.27
CA GLN A 30 -12.69 4.32 14.53
C GLN A 30 -13.21 5.22 13.41
N THR A 31 -13.35 6.52 13.67
CA THR A 31 -13.78 7.49 12.64
C THR A 31 -12.77 7.59 11.50
N LEU A 32 -11.47 7.59 11.83
CA LEU A 32 -10.39 7.60 10.83
C LEU A 32 -10.35 6.29 10.02
N GLN A 33 -10.51 5.14 10.69
CA GLN A 33 -10.55 3.82 10.05
C GLN A 33 -11.73 3.71 9.09
N LYS A 34 -12.92 4.16 9.51
CA LYS A 34 -14.11 4.20 8.65
C LYS A 34 -13.88 5.02 7.39
N ARG A 35 -13.30 6.22 7.51
CA ARG A 35 -12.93 7.05 6.35
C ARG A 35 -11.96 6.33 5.41
N ASN A 36 -10.98 5.62 5.95
CA ASN A 36 -10.03 4.85 5.13
C ASN A 36 -10.71 3.68 4.40
N GLN A 37 -11.63 2.97 5.07
CA GLN A 37 -12.44 1.91 4.46
C GLN A 37 -13.39 2.44 3.38
N ASP A 38 -14.05 3.56 3.65
CA ASP A 38 -14.92 4.23 2.67
C ASP A 38 -14.10 4.69 1.46
N ARG A 39 -12.89 5.23 1.67
CA ARG A 39 -11.97 5.57 0.58
C ARG A 39 -11.56 4.36 -0.25
N SER A 40 -11.15 3.26 0.39
CA SER A 40 -10.70 2.07 -0.34
C SER A 40 -11.84 1.42 -1.13
N SER A 41 -13.05 1.37 -0.55
CA SER A 41 -14.23 0.82 -1.23
C SER A 41 -14.65 1.68 -2.42
N TRP A 42 -14.58 3.01 -2.31
CA TRP A 42 -14.83 3.92 -3.42
C TRP A 42 -13.80 3.80 -4.54
N GLN A 43 -12.51 3.70 -4.20
CA GLN A 43 -11.44 3.44 -5.17
C GLN A 43 -11.66 2.11 -5.91
N ALA A 44 -12.07 1.05 -5.20
CA ALA A 44 -12.37 -0.24 -5.80
C ALA A 44 -13.55 -0.15 -6.79
N ARG A 45 -14.65 0.52 -6.41
CA ARG A 45 -15.82 0.72 -7.29
C ARG A 45 -15.48 1.52 -8.54
N LEU A 46 -14.75 2.63 -8.39
CA LEU A 46 -14.30 3.43 -9.54
C LEU A 46 -13.33 2.64 -10.42
N GLY A 47 -12.45 1.83 -9.82
CA GLY A 47 -11.56 0.92 -10.53
C GLY A 47 -12.33 -0.11 -11.38
N GLN A 48 -13.40 -0.69 -10.83
CA GLN A 48 -14.28 -1.60 -11.57
C GLN A 48 -14.97 -0.89 -12.74
N GLN A 49 -15.55 0.28 -12.52
CA GLN A 49 -16.20 1.06 -13.60
C GLN A 49 -15.21 1.48 -14.69
N ALA A 50 -14.01 1.91 -14.32
CA ALA A 50 -12.95 2.23 -15.27
C ALA A 50 -12.49 0.98 -16.03
N HIS A 51 -12.40 -0.16 -15.35
CA HIS A 51 -12.05 -1.43 -15.98
C HIS A 51 -13.11 -1.88 -16.99
N GLU A 52 -14.40 -1.80 -16.66
CA GLU A 52 -15.50 -2.15 -17.57
C GLU A 52 -15.51 -1.25 -18.81
N LYS A 53 -15.33 0.07 -18.63
CA LYS A 53 -15.22 1.01 -19.76
C LYS A 53 -14.01 0.67 -20.65
N TYR A 54 -12.86 0.38 -20.04
CA TYR A 54 -11.67 -0.04 -20.76
C TYR A 54 -11.92 -1.34 -21.55
N GLN A 55 -12.52 -2.35 -20.93
CA GLN A 55 -12.81 -3.62 -21.62
C GLN A 55 -13.71 -3.41 -22.82
N LYS A 56 -14.79 -2.65 -22.69
CA LYS A 56 -15.70 -2.35 -23.80
C LYS A 56 -14.96 -1.67 -24.97
N GLY A 57 -14.20 -0.61 -24.68
CA GLY A 57 -13.43 0.10 -25.70
C GLY A 57 -12.33 -0.76 -26.33
N PHE A 58 -11.63 -1.54 -25.51
CA PHE A 58 -10.59 -2.47 -25.95
C PHE A 58 -11.14 -3.51 -26.91
N TRP A 59 -12.26 -4.17 -26.59
CA TRP A 59 -12.88 -5.17 -27.46
C TRP A 59 -13.36 -4.58 -28.78
N THR A 60 -13.87 -3.35 -28.78
CA THR A 60 -14.25 -2.65 -30.02
C THR A 60 -13.04 -2.38 -30.91
N VAL A 61 -11.96 -1.79 -30.37
CA VAL A 61 -10.75 -1.47 -31.14
C VAL A 61 -10.03 -2.73 -31.60
N PHE A 62 -9.89 -3.72 -30.70
CA PHE A 62 -9.28 -5.01 -31.02
C PHE A 62 -10.07 -5.76 -32.08
N GLY A 63 -11.40 -5.76 -32.01
CA GLY A 63 -12.26 -6.34 -33.03
C GLY A 63 -12.04 -5.71 -34.41
N VAL A 64 -11.98 -4.38 -34.49
CA VAL A 64 -11.69 -3.67 -35.76
C VAL A 64 -10.30 -4.00 -36.29
N LEU A 65 -9.27 -4.00 -35.43
CA LEU A 65 -7.91 -4.33 -35.83
C LEU A 65 -7.77 -5.79 -36.30
N MET A 66 -8.45 -6.74 -35.64
CA MET A 66 -8.48 -8.14 -36.07
C MET A 66 -9.13 -8.31 -37.44
N VAL A 67 -10.22 -7.60 -37.72
CA VAL A 67 -10.85 -7.62 -39.05
C VAL A 67 -9.90 -7.09 -40.13
N LEU A 68 -9.21 -5.98 -39.87
CA LEU A 68 -8.22 -5.41 -40.80
C LEU A 68 -7.02 -6.36 -41.00
N PHE A 69 -6.53 -6.99 -39.93
CA PHE A 69 -5.47 -7.98 -40.00
C PHE A 69 -5.87 -9.21 -40.81
N TYR A 70 -7.09 -9.73 -40.59
CA TYR A 70 -7.66 -10.82 -41.36
C TYR A 70 -7.72 -10.47 -42.85
N MET A 71 -8.15 -9.26 -43.21
CA MET A 71 -8.18 -8.81 -44.61
C MET A 71 -6.79 -8.68 -45.25
N MET A 72 -5.75 -8.34 -44.49
CA MET A 72 -4.37 -8.31 -45.00
C MET A 72 -3.75 -9.70 -45.15
N VAL A 73 -4.02 -10.61 -44.21
CA VAL A 73 -3.41 -11.95 -44.18
C VAL A 73 -4.02 -12.90 -45.22
N PHE A 74 -5.31 -12.77 -45.53
CA PHE A 74 -5.99 -13.61 -46.53
C PHE A 74 -5.95 -13.04 -47.95
N ARG A 75 -5.23 -11.94 -48.18
CA ARG A 75 -4.97 -11.45 -49.53
C ARG A 75 -3.83 -12.29 -50.12
N GLU A 76 -4.20 -13.20 -51.01
CA GLU A 76 -3.29 -14.10 -51.74
C GLU A 76 -2.17 -13.28 -52.39
N ASP A 77 -0.92 -13.47 -51.95
CA ASP A 77 0.30 -13.43 -52.76
C ASP A 77 1.59 -13.65 -51.92
N GLY A 78 2.31 -14.75 -52.18
CA GLY A 78 3.77 -14.81 -52.04
C GLY A 78 4.39 -15.52 -50.82
N PHE A 79 5.27 -16.49 -51.08
CA PHE A 79 5.99 -17.41 -50.15
C PHE A 79 6.91 -16.73 -49.08
N PHE A 80 7.21 -15.43 -49.19
CA PHE A 80 7.91 -14.64 -48.16
C PHE A 80 7.05 -14.36 -46.91
N THR A 81 5.76 -14.70 -46.96
CA THR A 81 4.77 -14.51 -45.90
C THR A 81 4.98 -15.43 -44.70
N GLY A 82 5.51 -16.65 -44.84
CA GLY A 82 5.50 -17.64 -43.74
C GLY A 82 6.39 -17.31 -42.53
N ILE A 83 7.64 -16.90 -42.76
CA ILE A 83 8.58 -16.54 -41.66
C ILE A 83 8.19 -15.18 -41.06
N PHE A 84 7.82 -14.23 -41.90
CA PHE A 84 7.35 -12.91 -41.47
C PHE A 84 6.02 -13.01 -40.69
N GLN A 85 5.09 -13.87 -41.12
CA GLN A 85 3.88 -14.21 -40.37
C GLN A 85 4.21 -14.90 -39.05
N SER A 86 5.15 -15.83 -39.00
CA SER A 86 5.54 -16.52 -37.76
C SER A 86 6.13 -15.53 -36.74
N PHE A 87 6.95 -14.59 -37.19
CA PHE A 87 7.53 -13.54 -36.36
C PHE A 87 6.48 -12.52 -35.89
N ILE A 88 5.55 -12.13 -36.78
CA ILE A 88 4.40 -11.28 -36.45
C ILE A 88 3.48 -11.98 -35.45
N VAL A 89 3.16 -13.26 -35.66
CA VAL A 89 2.35 -14.07 -34.75
C VAL A 89 3.02 -14.17 -33.38
N CYS A 90 4.33 -14.36 -33.30
CA CYS A 90 5.06 -14.38 -32.03
C CYS A 90 5.05 -13.01 -31.32
N LEU A 91 5.25 -11.91 -32.04
CA LEU A 91 5.13 -10.54 -31.51
C LEU A 91 3.70 -10.20 -31.04
N VAL A 92 2.69 -10.67 -31.77
CA VAL A 92 1.26 -10.49 -31.46
C VAL A 92 0.82 -11.37 -30.29
N ILE A 93 1.33 -12.59 -30.17
CA ILE A 93 0.97 -13.52 -29.08
C ILE A 93 1.72 -13.19 -27.79
N VAL A 94 2.98 -12.74 -27.85
CA VAL A 94 3.80 -12.52 -26.64
C VAL A 94 3.89 -11.04 -26.27
N GLY A 95 4.11 -10.14 -27.24
CA GLY A 95 4.31 -8.71 -26.99
C GLY A 95 3.01 -7.93 -26.77
N LEU A 96 1.95 -8.27 -27.51
CA LEU A 96 0.68 -7.57 -27.46
C LEU A 96 -0.05 -7.74 -26.11
N PRO A 97 -0.11 -8.94 -25.48
CA PRO A 97 -0.73 -9.08 -24.17
C PRO A 97 -0.03 -8.27 -23.07
N ALA A 98 1.31 -8.23 -23.09
CA ALA A 98 2.09 -7.45 -22.12
C ALA A 98 1.89 -5.94 -22.32
N LEU A 99 1.82 -5.47 -23.57
CA LEU A 99 1.54 -4.07 -23.91
C LEU A 99 0.11 -3.69 -23.52
N CYS A 100 -0.88 -4.53 -23.84
CA CYS A 100 -2.28 -4.34 -23.46
C CYS A 100 -2.47 -4.34 -21.94
N PHE A 101 -1.75 -5.18 -21.20
CA PHE A 101 -1.78 -5.16 -19.73
C PHE A 101 -1.25 -3.84 -19.17
N ARG A 102 -0.11 -3.34 -19.66
CA ARG A 102 0.47 -2.05 -19.23
C ARG A 102 -0.45 -0.86 -19.56
N ILE A 103 -1.05 -0.85 -20.76
CA ILE A 103 -2.00 0.19 -21.17
C ILE A 103 -3.25 0.15 -20.31
N LYS A 104 -3.81 -1.05 -20.06
CA LYS A 104 -4.95 -1.27 -19.15
C LYS A 104 -4.67 -0.70 -17.76
N THR A 105 -3.53 -1.06 -17.17
CA THR A 105 -3.20 -0.62 -15.80
C THR A 105 -3.03 0.89 -15.72
N LYS A 106 -2.38 1.52 -16.71
CA LYS A 106 -2.23 2.98 -16.76
C LYS A 106 -3.57 3.68 -16.97
N TYR A 107 -4.37 3.22 -17.93
CA TYR A 107 -5.68 3.80 -18.21
C TYR A 107 -6.63 3.72 -17.01
N VAL A 108 -6.70 2.56 -16.34
CA VAL A 108 -7.54 2.40 -15.15
C VAL A 108 -7.04 3.31 -14.02
N ALA A 109 -5.73 3.40 -13.79
CA ALA A 109 -5.18 4.29 -12.78
C ALA A 109 -5.46 5.77 -13.08
N ASP A 110 -5.27 6.22 -14.31
CA ASP A 110 -5.53 7.60 -14.73
C ASP A 110 -7.02 7.95 -14.67
N GLU A 111 -7.89 7.04 -15.11
CA GLU A 111 -9.34 7.27 -15.08
C GLU A 111 -9.88 7.28 -13.65
N VAL A 112 -9.38 6.40 -12.77
CA VAL A 112 -9.69 6.43 -11.34
C VAL A 112 -9.22 7.75 -10.72
N ASN A 113 -8.00 8.20 -11.01
CA ASN A 113 -7.47 9.47 -10.51
C ASN A 113 -8.21 10.69 -11.06
N ARG A 114 -8.75 10.61 -12.29
CA ARG A 114 -9.55 11.66 -12.91
C ARG A 114 -10.98 11.74 -12.35
N LEU A 115 -11.58 10.59 -12.04
CA LEU A 115 -12.95 10.48 -11.56
C LEU A 115 -13.07 10.61 -10.03
N LEU A 116 -12.05 10.24 -9.27
CA LEU A 116 -12.03 10.35 -7.80
C LEU A 116 -12.42 11.76 -7.33
N PRO A 117 -11.76 12.84 -7.79
CA PRO A 117 -12.05 14.18 -7.33
C PRO A 117 -13.35 14.76 -7.90
N LYS A 118 -13.92 14.17 -8.97
CA LYS A 118 -15.10 14.70 -9.68
C LYS A 118 -16.43 14.02 -9.34
N SER A 119 -16.37 12.92 -8.59
CA SER A 119 -17.54 12.22 -8.06
C SER A 119 -18.25 13.10 -7.01
N GLN A 120 -19.41 13.67 -7.35
CA GLN A 120 -20.21 14.48 -6.42
C GLN A 120 -20.61 13.67 -5.16
N GLY A 121 -20.84 12.36 -5.30
CA GLY A 121 -21.10 11.47 -4.18
C GLY A 121 -19.89 11.30 -3.25
N TRP A 122 -18.69 11.13 -3.83
CA TRP A 122 -17.45 11.03 -3.05
C TRP A 122 -17.11 12.33 -2.32
N GLN A 123 -17.26 13.49 -2.97
CA GLN A 123 -17.01 14.78 -2.32
C GLN A 123 -17.93 15.01 -1.11
N ARG A 124 -19.20 14.63 -1.20
CA ARG A 124 -20.14 14.71 -0.07
C ARG A 124 -19.76 13.78 1.07
N VAL A 125 -19.42 12.53 0.78
CA VAL A 125 -18.94 11.57 1.80
C VAL A 125 -17.67 12.09 2.46
N LEU A 126 -16.69 12.56 1.68
CA LEU A 126 -15.44 13.11 2.18
C LEU A 126 -15.67 14.33 3.08
N ALA A 127 -16.59 15.23 2.71
CA ALA A 127 -16.93 16.41 3.51
C ALA A 127 -17.53 16.02 4.86
N VAL A 128 -18.49 15.08 4.87
CA VAL A 128 -19.12 14.58 6.09
C VAL A 128 -18.10 13.87 6.99
N ASP A 129 -17.24 13.03 6.42
CA ASP A 129 -16.23 12.31 7.19
C ASP A 129 -15.15 13.25 7.72
N ASN A 130 -14.70 14.23 6.93
CA ASN A 130 -13.76 15.25 7.40
C ASN A 130 -14.36 16.06 8.56
N GLN A 131 -15.65 16.41 8.48
CA GLN A 131 -16.33 17.09 9.58
C GLN A 131 -16.36 16.22 10.84
N LYS A 132 -16.73 14.93 10.72
CA LYS A 132 -16.73 14.00 11.86
C LYS A 132 -15.35 13.79 12.46
N ILE A 133 -14.31 13.66 11.63
CA ILE A 133 -12.92 13.53 12.08
C ILE A 133 -12.47 14.80 12.80
N ASN A 134 -12.79 15.97 12.25
CA ASN A 134 -12.44 17.25 12.87
C ASN A 134 -13.14 17.43 14.22
N GLN A 135 -14.42 17.04 14.32
CA GLN A 135 -15.16 17.03 15.57
C GLN A 135 -14.56 16.06 16.59
N ALA A 136 -14.29 14.81 16.19
CA ALA A 136 -13.67 13.80 17.05
C ALA A 136 -12.29 14.24 17.55
N ASN A 137 -11.44 14.80 16.66
CA ASN A 137 -10.14 15.34 17.02
C ASN A 137 -10.25 16.54 17.97
N THR A 138 -11.22 17.44 17.73
CA THR A 138 -11.46 18.59 18.61
C THR A 138 -11.90 18.14 19.99
N ASN A 139 -12.79 17.15 20.08
CA ASN A 139 -13.24 16.58 21.35
C ASN A 139 -12.09 15.90 22.08
N LEU A 140 -11.27 15.11 21.39
CA LEU A 140 -10.08 14.47 21.98
C LEU A 140 -9.08 15.52 22.51
N LYS A 141 -8.82 16.58 21.75
CA LYS A 141 -7.97 17.70 22.22
C LYS A 141 -8.56 18.38 23.44
N ARG A 142 -9.88 18.63 23.47
CA ARG A 142 -10.56 19.22 24.63
C ARG A 142 -10.42 18.34 25.87
N LEU A 143 -10.56 17.02 25.73
CA LEU A 143 -10.31 16.07 26.82
C LEU A 143 -8.86 16.15 27.30
N GLY A 144 -7.89 16.13 26.37
CA GLY A 144 -6.48 16.30 26.72
C GLY A 144 -6.21 17.60 27.48
N THR A 145 -6.79 18.72 27.02
CA THR A 145 -6.65 20.03 27.70
C THR A 145 -7.35 20.09 29.06
N ALA A 146 -8.47 19.38 29.24
CA ALA A 146 -9.18 19.32 30.52
C ALA A 146 -8.35 18.63 31.62
N PHE A 147 -7.55 17.64 31.23
CA PHE A 147 -6.64 16.90 32.11
C PHE A 147 -5.20 17.44 32.11
N ASN A 148 -4.90 18.57 31.44
CA ASN A 148 -3.51 19.02 31.23
C ASN A 148 -2.57 17.92 30.67
N TYR A 149 -3.13 17.03 29.85
CA TYR A 149 -2.42 15.87 29.34
C TYR A 149 -1.46 16.25 28.20
N PRO A 150 -0.22 15.72 28.17
CA PRO A 150 0.76 16.14 27.17
C PRO A 150 0.33 15.75 25.74
N ALA A 151 0.23 16.73 24.86
CA ALA A 151 -0.28 16.55 23.49
C ALA A 151 0.50 15.50 22.66
N LYS A 152 1.80 15.30 22.95
CA LYS A 152 2.65 14.26 22.35
C LYS A 152 2.05 12.85 22.50
N TYR A 153 1.39 12.58 23.63
CA TYR A 153 0.90 11.24 23.98
C TYR A 153 -0.60 11.06 23.72
N LEU A 154 -1.25 12.00 23.02
CA LEU A 154 -2.71 11.98 22.83
C LEU A 154 -3.18 11.05 21.70
N TYR A 155 -2.26 10.70 20.80
CA TYR A 155 -2.53 9.94 19.59
C TYR A 155 -1.83 8.57 19.61
N TYR A 156 -1.95 7.81 18.53
CA TYR A 156 -1.25 6.52 18.32
C TYR A 156 -1.53 5.44 19.38
N GLY A 157 -2.66 5.51 20.08
CA GLY A 157 -3.03 4.54 21.11
C GLY A 157 -2.25 4.69 22.42
N TYR A 158 -1.46 5.74 22.57
CA TYR A 158 -0.66 5.99 23.77
C TYR A 158 -1.48 6.13 25.06
N PRO A 159 -2.69 6.74 25.07
CA PRO A 159 -3.51 6.74 26.29
C PRO A 159 -3.88 5.33 26.77
N SER A 160 -4.12 4.39 25.84
CA SER A 160 -4.39 3.00 26.18
C SER A 160 -3.13 2.29 26.70
N ARG A 161 -1.98 2.50 26.05
CA ARG A 161 -0.71 1.92 26.52
C ARG A 161 -0.34 2.41 27.92
N LEU A 162 -0.56 3.70 28.20
CA LEU A 162 -0.31 4.26 29.53
C LEU A 162 -1.28 3.71 30.57
N TYR A 163 -2.55 3.51 30.21
CA TYR A 163 -3.51 2.82 31.07
C TYR A 163 -3.03 1.41 31.42
N ASP A 164 -2.52 0.66 30.45
CA ASP A 164 -2.01 -0.70 30.66
C ASP A 164 -0.77 -0.70 31.58
N ILE A 165 0.16 0.24 31.37
CA ILE A 165 1.35 0.39 32.22
C ILE A 165 0.97 0.65 33.68
N VAL A 166 0.05 1.59 33.93
CA VAL A 166 -0.38 1.94 35.30
C VAL A 166 -1.22 0.82 35.92
N SER A 167 -2.13 0.21 35.15
CA SER A 167 -3.06 -0.81 35.66
C SER A 167 -2.36 -2.12 36.02
N VAL A 168 -1.31 -2.50 35.30
CA VAL A 168 -0.46 -3.66 35.61
C VAL A 168 0.53 -3.36 36.75
N GLY A 169 0.61 -2.10 37.19
CA GLY A 169 1.48 -1.70 38.30
C GLY A 169 2.95 -1.53 37.92
N ARG A 170 3.26 -1.31 36.64
CA ARG A 170 4.62 -0.94 36.19
C ARG A 170 4.98 0.51 36.53
N ALA A 171 3.97 1.33 36.85
CA ALA A 171 4.12 2.73 37.25
C ALA A 171 3.02 3.09 38.24
N ASP A 172 3.34 3.96 39.21
CA ASP A 172 2.38 4.49 40.18
C ASP A 172 1.88 5.89 39.82
N ASP A 173 2.66 6.65 39.06
CA ASP A 173 2.30 7.98 38.56
C ASP A 173 2.45 8.13 37.03
N LEU A 174 1.97 9.25 36.49
CA LEU A 174 2.04 9.51 35.05
C LEU A 174 3.47 9.65 34.55
N LYS A 175 4.39 10.20 35.35
CA LYS A 175 5.77 10.44 34.92
C LYS A 175 6.51 9.11 34.73
N GLU A 176 6.36 8.20 35.69
CA GLU A 176 6.86 6.83 35.59
C GLU A 176 6.23 6.09 34.41
N ALA A 177 4.92 6.24 34.21
CA ALA A 177 4.22 5.61 33.10
C ALA A 177 4.73 6.12 31.74
N LEU A 178 5.01 7.43 31.63
CA LEU A 178 5.58 8.03 30.43
C LEU A 178 7.01 7.55 30.16
N ASN A 179 7.84 7.44 31.18
CA ASN A 179 9.20 6.90 31.03
C ASN A 179 9.15 5.45 30.52
N ALA A 180 8.32 4.61 31.15
CA ALA A 180 8.12 3.23 30.72
C ALA A 180 7.59 3.14 29.28
N LEU A 181 6.68 4.04 28.89
CA LEU A 181 6.19 4.12 27.52
C LEU A 181 7.31 4.51 26.54
N GLU A 182 8.16 5.49 26.88
CA GLU A 182 9.26 5.90 26.01
C GLU A 182 10.29 4.79 25.81
N ASP A 183 10.59 4.03 26.88
CA ASP A 183 11.44 2.83 26.80
C ASP A 183 10.82 1.76 25.89
N ASP A 184 9.52 1.46 26.07
CA ASP A 184 8.78 0.53 25.22
C ASP A 184 8.80 1.00 23.73
N LEU A 185 8.61 2.30 23.47
CA LEU A 185 8.65 2.87 22.12
C LEU A 185 10.04 2.82 21.48
N TYR A 186 11.09 3.05 22.27
CA TYR A 186 12.46 2.89 21.81
C TYR A 186 12.74 1.44 21.45
N HIS A 187 12.28 0.50 22.27
CA HIS A 187 12.42 -0.93 22.03
C HIS A 187 11.69 -1.37 20.76
N ASP A 188 10.42 -0.98 20.59
CA ASP A 188 9.62 -1.25 19.38
C ASP A 188 10.34 -0.75 18.11
N LYS A 189 10.94 0.44 18.17
CA LYS A 189 11.70 1.02 17.06
C LYS A 189 12.97 0.22 16.74
N MET A 190 13.65 -0.29 17.76
CA MET A 190 14.85 -1.10 17.58
C MET A 190 14.51 -2.46 16.96
N ILE A 191 13.42 -3.09 17.38
CA ILE A 191 12.91 -4.35 16.77
C ILE A 191 12.59 -4.12 15.30
N SER A 192 11.77 -3.12 14.97
CA SER A 192 11.38 -2.85 13.59
C SER A 192 12.59 -2.56 12.68
N LYS A 193 13.60 -1.87 13.20
CA LYS A 193 14.84 -1.64 12.47
C LYS A 193 15.63 -2.93 12.26
N ALA A 194 15.72 -3.80 13.26
CA ALA A 194 16.40 -5.09 13.15
C ALA A 194 15.74 -5.97 12.08
N ASP A 195 14.41 -6.04 12.06
CA ASP A 195 13.65 -6.81 11.06
C ASP A 195 13.93 -6.29 9.64
N SER A 196 13.94 -4.96 9.44
CA SER A 196 14.24 -4.37 8.13
C SER A 196 15.66 -4.69 7.64
N ILE A 197 16.63 -4.73 8.55
CA ILE A 197 18.01 -5.09 8.25
C ILE A 197 18.08 -6.58 7.89
N TYR A 198 17.38 -7.43 8.65
CA TYR A 198 17.32 -8.86 8.38
C TYR A 198 16.72 -9.13 6.99
N GLU A 199 15.55 -8.57 6.66
CA GLU A 199 14.92 -8.74 5.35
C GLU A 199 15.80 -8.25 4.19
N SER A 200 16.39 -7.06 4.32
CA SER A 200 17.28 -6.52 3.28
C SER A 200 18.54 -7.37 3.10
N SER A 201 19.11 -7.89 4.20
CA SER A 201 20.27 -8.79 4.14
C SER A 201 19.90 -10.14 3.49
N HIS A 202 18.73 -10.68 3.80
CA HIS A 202 18.23 -11.92 3.20
C HIS A 202 17.95 -11.75 1.71
N GLN A 203 17.35 -10.62 1.31
CA GLN A 203 17.13 -10.30 -0.10
C GLN A 203 18.45 -10.12 -0.85
N ALA A 204 19.45 -9.48 -0.23
CA ALA A 204 20.78 -9.35 -0.80
C ALA A 204 21.45 -10.72 -1.00
N GLU A 205 21.27 -11.65 -0.07
CA GLU A 205 21.76 -13.02 -0.19
C GLU A 205 21.10 -13.77 -1.35
N ILE A 206 19.76 -13.69 -1.48
CA ILE A 206 19.03 -14.27 -2.61
C ILE A 206 19.54 -13.71 -3.94
N ASN A 207 19.73 -12.39 -4.01
CA ASN A 207 20.24 -11.73 -5.21
C ASN A 207 21.67 -12.18 -5.54
N ALA A 208 22.54 -12.33 -4.54
CA ALA A 208 23.90 -12.83 -4.71
C ALA A 208 23.91 -14.29 -5.22
N ARG A 209 23.04 -15.15 -4.67
CA ARG A 209 22.86 -16.53 -5.14
C ARG A 209 22.35 -16.57 -6.57
N ALA A 210 21.37 -15.73 -6.91
CA ALA A 210 20.85 -15.61 -8.26
C ALA A 210 21.94 -15.15 -9.24
N ALA A 211 22.72 -14.13 -8.90
CA ALA A 211 23.84 -13.64 -9.71
C ALA A 211 24.91 -14.72 -9.92
N LYS A 212 25.26 -15.49 -8.88
CA LYS A 212 26.15 -16.64 -8.99
C LYS A 212 25.62 -17.68 -9.97
N ASN A 213 24.33 -18.03 -9.89
CA ASN A 213 23.72 -19.00 -10.80
C ASN A 213 23.69 -18.48 -12.25
N TRP A 214 23.45 -17.19 -12.46
CA TRP A 214 23.54 -16.56 -13.78
C TRP A 214 24.96 -16.60 -14.36
N ALA A 215 25.98 -16.35 -13.54
CA ALA A 215 27.38 -16.47 -13.95
C ALA A 215 27.75 -17.92 -14.31
N ILE A 216 27.29 -18.90 -13.54
CA ILE A 216 27.50 -20.32 -13.88
C ILE A 216 26.82 -20.66 -15.21
N ALA A 217 25.56 -20.25 -15.38
CA ALA A 217 24.81 -20.47 -16.61
C ALA A 217 25.49 -19.81 -17.83
N SER A 218 25.93 -18.55 -17.72
CA SER A 218 26.62 -17.86 -18.80
C SER A 218 27.93 -18.53 -19.19
N THR A 219 28.66 -19.08 -18.22
CA THR A 219 29.90 -19.83 -18.46
C THR A 219 29.61 -21.14 -19.21
N ILE A 220 28.54 -21.86 -18.85
CA ILE A 220 28.09 -23.07 -19.56
C ILE A 220 27.64 -22.75 -20.99
N PHE A 221 26.91 -21.64 -21.19
CA PHE A 221 26.51 -21.19 -22.53
C PHE A 221 27.72 -20.79 -23.38
N ALA A 222 28.70 -20.09 -22.82
CA ALA A 222 29.93 -19.73 -23.54
C ALA A 222 30.77 -20.96 -23.92
N ALA A 223 30.88 -21.94 -23.02
CA ALA A 223 31.58 -23.19 -23.28
C ALA A 223 30.90 -24.04 -24.38
N SER A 224 29.56 -24.13 -24.35
CA SER A 224 28.80 -24.86 -25.37
C SER A 224 28.82 -24.17 -26.74
N ALA A 225 28.80 -22.84 -26.79
CA ALA A 225 29.01 -22.08 -28.03
C ALA A 225 30.41 -22.31 -28.63
N SER A 226 31.45 -22.34 -27.79
CA SER A 226 32.84 -22.61 -28.21
C SER A 226 33.01 -24.02 -28.76
N TYR A 227 32.38 -25.02 -28.12
CA TYR A 227 32.37 -26.41 -28.58
C TYR A 227 31.68 -26.59 -29.95
N ASN A 228 30.54 -25.92 -30.17
CA ASN A 228 29.87 -25.98 -31.48
C ASN A 228 30.65 -25.27 -32.60
N SER A 229 31.44 -24.23 -32.27
CA SER A 229 32.29 -23.55 -33.26
C SER A 229 33.50 -24.38 -33.69
N SER A 230 34.07 -25.19 -32.80
CA SER A 230 35.21 -26.07 -33.11
C SER A 230 34.77 -27.27 -33.95
N ARG A 231 33.61 -27.86 -33.65
CA ARG A 231 33.06 -29.00 -34.41
C ARG A 231 32.63 -28.67 -35.85
N ASN A 232 32.34 -27.42 -36.18
CA ASN A 232 31.96 -27.01 -37.54
C ASN A 232 33.17 -26.60 -38.42
N ASN A 233 34.38 -26.58 -37.85
CA ASN A 233 35.62 -26.24 -38.55
C ASN A 233 36.53 -27.47 -38.80
N ASP A 234 36.08 -28.66 -38.39
CA ASP A 234 36.63 -29.97 -38.78
C ASP A 234 35.73 -30.61 -39.86
#